data_AF-A2QGB0-F1
#
_entry.id   AF-A2QGB0-F1
#
_cell.length_a   1.000
_cell.length_b   1.000
_cell.length_c   1.000
_cell.angle_alpha   90.00
_cell.angle_beta   90.00
_cell.angle_gamma   90.00
#
_symmetry.space_group_name_H-M   'P 1'
#
loop_
_entity.id
_entity.type
_entity.pdbx_description
1 polymer ?
#
loop_
_entity_poly.entity_id
_entity_poly.type
_entity_poly.pdbx_seq_one_letter_code
_entity_poly.pdbx_strand_id
1 'polypeptide(L)'
;MVLDGVVDALSWYSGEMSTSLRDADRVFDSFFRYCHQAGQPRCAFASPSADGEDNINAISELQQRFTNILSDLKASPLWTTHPNPDIITYSDVRRLLRLALYAPIDLFPTLAIILADLEQRNATSMAEWKTMLREEMQPAHCLSSECQSDAPCREACQYSYRVEVTAGTVCLDLNQKLLNATREEYWDEYLRPSIESSHWMGDTFADFLMPCARWNGRGPGDFKGPTGAQDMSTPVLFVSNTLDPVTPLGDAHAMSALFEKSVVLEQHAEGHCSFASRSGCTDDHIRAYFQTGELPAPGTRCETDIRPFGVEDVLDGTSPVELERTEL
;
A
#
# COMPACT_ATOMS: atom_id res chain seq x y z
N MET A 1 8.73 16.75 15.71
CA MET A 1 8.11 15.47 15.32
C MET A 1 7.71 15.55 13.85
N VAL A 2 8.18 14.59 13.04
CA VAL A 2 7.72 14.40 11.66
C VAL A 2 6.84 13.16 11.64
N LEU A 3 5.65 13.24 11.05
CA LEU A 3 4.74 12.11 10.85
C LEU A 3 4.55 11.88 9.36
N ASP A 4 4.96 10.72 8.86
CA ASP A 4 4.94 10.34 7.45
C ASP A 4 4.10 9.07 7.26
N GLY A 5 3.14 9.08 6.33
CA GLY A 5 2.06 8.09 6.25
C GLY A 5 1.06 8.26 7.39
N VAL A 6 0.28 9.32 7.32
CA VAL A 6 -0.54 9.79 8.45
C VAL A 6 -1.87 9.06 8.50
N VAL A 7 -2.14 8.38 9.61
CA VAL A 7 -3.45 7.79 9.90
C VAL A 7 -4.35 8.85 10.53
N ASP A 8 -5.59 9.00 10.04
CA ASP A 8 -6.62 9.76 10.75
C ASP A 8 -7.00 9.03 12.06
N ALA A 9 -6.55 9.59 13.18
CA ALA A 9 -6.75 9.01 14.50
C ALA A 9 -8.25 8.93 14.88
N LEU A 10 -9.10 9.84 14.42
CA LEU A 10 -10.53 9.79 14.74
C LEU A 10 -11.19 8.60 14.05
N SER A 11 -10.89 8.41 12.77
CA SER A 11 -11.35 7.27 11.96
C SER A 11 -10.75 5.94 12.46
N TRP A 12 -9.47 5.95 12.84
CA TRP A 12 -8.80 4.78 13.44
C TRP A 12 -9.48 4.34 14.74
N TYR A 13 -9.58 5.22 15.73
CA TYR A 13 -10.13 4.83 17.03
C TYR A 13 -11.64 4.50 16.96
N SER A 14 -12.41 5.11 16.05
CA SER A 14 -13.81 4.74 15.84
C SER A 14 -13.99 3.38 15.15
N GLY A 15 -12.96 2.89 14.46
CA GLY A 15 -13.00 1.71 13.62
C GLY A 15 -13.66 1.93 12.25
N GLU A 16 -13.79 3.18 11.82
CA GLU A 16 -14.31 3.57 10.50
C GLU A 16 -13.16 3.80 9.52
N MET A 17 -12.61 2.72 8.98
CA MET A 17 -11.43 2.76 8.08
C MET A 17 -11.81 2.76 6.59
N SER A 18 -13.05 3.11 6.26
CA SER A 18 -13.58 3.07 4.89
C SER A 18 -12.85 4.04 3.95
N THR A 19 -12.24 5.09 4.47
CA THR A 19 -11.53 6.09 3.66
C THR A 19 -10.04 5.78 3.48
N SER A 20 -9.49 4.81 4.21
CA SER A 20 -8.05 4.52 4.19
C SER A 20 -7.56 4.02 2.84
N LEU A 21 -8.42 3.37 2.04
CA LEU A 21 -8.02 2.72 0.78
C LEU A 21 -8.39 3.53 -0.47
N ARG A 22 -8.90 4.77 -0.31
CA ARG A 22 -9.52 5.55 -1.40
C ARG A 22 -8.59 5.86 -2.58
N ASP A 23 -7.28 5.91 -2.35
CA ASP A 23 -6.28 6.18 -3.40
C ASP A 23 -5.67 4.91 -3.99
N ALA A 24 -5.91 3.73 -3.41
CA ALA A 24 -5.27 2.49 -3.84
C ALA A 24 -5.55 2.14 -5.31
N ASP A 25 -6.78 2.39 -5.77
CA ASP A 25 -7.14 2.14 -7.17
C ASP A 25 -6.41 3.09 -8.12
N ARG A 26 -6.26 4.38 -7.75
CA ARG A 26 -5.51 5.38 -8.52
C ARG A 26 -4.01 5.10 -8.56
N VAL A 27 -3.46 4.59 -7.45
CA VAL A 27 -2.08 4.09 -7.40
C VAL A 27 -1.92 2.91 -8.38
N PHE A 28 -2.87 1.97 -8.42
CA PHE A 28 -2.77 0.87 -9.38
C PHE A 28 -3.00 1.31 -10.82
N ASP A 29 -3.89 2.26 -11.08
CA ASP A 29 -4.06 2.82 -12.43
C ASP A 29 -2.75 3.44 -12.96
N SER A 30 -1.91 3.97 -12.07
CA SER A 30 -0.57 4.45 -12.42
C SER A 30 0.35 3.36 -12.96
N PHE A 31 0.21 2.10 -12.51
CA PHE A 31 0.98 0.97 -13.04
C PHE A 31 0.75 0.82 -14.54
N PHE A 32 -0.50 0.81 -14.98
CA PHE A 32 -0.85 0.64 -16.40
C PHE A 32 -0.39 1.84 -17.23
N ARG A 33 -0.59 3.06 -16.73
CA ARG A 33 -0.15 4.29 -17.38
C ARG A 33 1.36 4.31 -17.58
N TYR A 34 2.12 4.08 -16.52
CA TYR A 34 3.58 4.08 -16.56
C TYR A 34 4.14 2.91 -17.35
N CYS A 35 3.53 1.73 -17.27
CA CYS A 35 3.93 0.58 -18.08
C CYS A 35 3.75 0.85 -19.58
N HIS A 36 2.59 1.41 -19.98
CA HIS A 36 2.31 1.83 -21.35
C HIS A 36 3.33 2.88 -21.84
N GLN A 37 3.51 3.96 -21.06
CA GLN A 37 4.46 5.02 -21.40
C GLN A 37 5.91 4.53 -21.48
N ALA A 38 6.28 3.57 -20.63
CA ALA A 38 7.63 3.01 -20.61
C ALA A 38 7.92 2.16 -21.85
N GLY A 39 6.92 1.38 -22.30
CA GLY A 39 7.04 0.43 -23.39
C GLY A 39 8.03 -0.71 -23.11
N GLN A 40 8.17 -1.64 -24.05
CA GLN A 40 9.21 -2.66 -23.99
C GLN A 40 10.59 -2.07 -24.39
N PRO A 41 11.71 -2.50 -23.78
CA PRO A 41 11.82 -3.55 -22.76
C PRO A 41 11.67 -3.03 -21.30
N ARG A 42 11.36 -1.74 -21.08
CA ARG A 42 11.32 -1.15 -19.73
C ARG A 42 10.19 -1.68 -18.87
N CYS A 43 9.01 -1.90 -19.45
CA CYS A 43 7.93 -2.66 -18.82
C CYS A 43 7.67 -3.96 -19.60
N ALA A 44 7.89 -5.11 -18.97
CA ALA A 44 7.68 -6.42 -19.61
C ALA A 44 6.21 -6.70 -19.98
N PHE A 45 5.27 -6.08 -19.25
CA PHE A 45 3.83 -6.24 -19.47
C PHE A 45 3.28 -5.31 -20.57
N ALA A 46 4.07 -4.33 -21.04
CA ALA A 46 3.64 -3.39 -22.07
C ALA A 46 3.29 -4.11 -23.38
N SER A 47 2.28 -3.59 -24.10
CA SER A 47 1.87 -4.14 -25.38
C SER A 47 2.98 -4.00 -26.44
N PRO A 48 3.19 -4.99 -27.35
CA PRO A 48 4.32 -5.00 -28.29
C PRO A 48 4.31 -3.91 -29.39
N SER A 49 3.26 -3.09 -29.49
CA SER A 49 3.07 -2.12 -30.58
C SER A 49 2.27 -0.90 -30.11
N ALA A 50 2.93 0.08 -29.48
CA ALA A 50 2.29 1.32 -29.03
C ALA A 50 2.28 2.44 -30.11
N ASP A 51 2.73 2.16 -31.34
CA ASP A 51 2.82 3.17 -32.40
C ASP A 51 1.42 3.49 -32.97
N GLY A 52 0.81 4.54 -32.44
CA GLY A 52 -0.42 5.15 -32.97
C GLY A 52 -1.73 4.70 -32.32
N GLU A 53 -1.66 3.94 -31.22
CA GLU A 53 -2.84 3.56 -30.44
C GLU A 53 -3.22 4.66 -29.43
N ASP A 54 -4.51 4.89 -29.25
CA ASP A 54 -5.00 5.87 -28.27
C ASP A 54 -4.64 5.41 -26.84
N ASN A 55 -4.07 6.30 -26.03
CA ASN A 55 -3.58 6.03 -24.68
C ASN A 55 -4.66 5.37 -23.79
N ILE A 56 -5.93 5.78 -23.96
CA ILE A 56 -7.05 5.23 -23.19
C ILE A 56 -7.26 3.74 -23.53
N ASN A 57 -7.24 3.40 -24.81
CA ASN A 57 -7.44 2.02 -25.27
C ASN A 57 -6.28 1.13 -24.84
N ALA A 58 -5.04 1.61 -24.96
CA ALA A 58 -3.86 0.85 -24.55
C ALA A 58 -3.84 0.57 -23.04
N ILE A 59 -4.18 1.57 -22.20
CA ILE A 59 -4.29 1.38 -20.75
C ILE A 59 -5.42 0.39 -20.41
N SER A 60 -6.57 0.51 -21.08
CA SER A 60 -7.70 -0.41 -20.89
C SER A 60 -7.36 -1.85 -21.30
N GLU A 61 -6.58 -2.03 -22.36
CA GLU A 61 -6.08 -3.35 -22.77
C GLU A 61 -5.24 -3.99 -21.67
N LEU A 62 -4.30 -3.24 -21.07
CA LEU A 62 -3.47 -3.74 -19.98
C LEU A 62 -4.30 -4.11 -18.73
N GLN A 63 -5.30 -3.29 -18.38
CA GLN A 63 -6.24 -3.60 -17.30
C GLN A 63 -7.04 -4.88 -17.57
N GLN A 64 -7.50 -5.07 -18.81
CA GLN A 64 -8.23 -6.26 -19.22
C GLN A 64 -7.35 -7.51 -19.17
N ARG A 65 -6.10 -7.41 -19.65
CA ARG A 65 -5.10 -8.48 -19.57
C ARG A 65 -4.85 -8.89 -18.12
N PHE A 66 -4.68 -7.92 -17.21
CA PHE A 66 -4.54 -8.17 -15.78
C PHE A 66 -5.76 -8.92 -15.21
N THR A 67 -6.96 -8.47 -15.52
CA THR A 67 -8.22 -9.10 -15.05
C THR A 67 -8.38 -10.52 -15.59
N ASN A 68 -7.93 -10.78 -16.82
CA ASN A 68 -7.93 -12.11 -17.43
C ASN A 68 -6.99 -13.06 -16.67
N ILE A 69 -5.78 -12.62 -16.33
CA ILE A 69 -4.83 -13.42 -15.52
C ILE A 69 -5.45 -13.80 -14.18
N LEU A 70 -6.06 -12.83 -13.48
CA LEU A 70 -6.71 -13.09 -12.20
C LEU A 70 -7.87 -14.08 -12.32
N SER A 71 -8.68 -13.96 -13.37
CA SER A 71 -9.81 -14.84 -13.63
C SER A 71 -9.36 -16.26 -13.98
N ASP A 72 -8.30 -16.38 -14.79
CA ASP A 72 -7.68 -17.65 -15.14
C ASP A 72 -7.12 -18.37 -13.91
N LEU A 73 -6.36 -17.67 -13.05
CA LEU A 73 -5.81 -18.24 -11.82
C LEU A 73 -6.89 -18.65 -10.80
N LYS A 74 -8.05 -17.98 -10.78
CA LYS A 74 -9.21 -18.40 -9.98
C LYS A 74 -9.79 -19.73 -10.47
N ALA A 75 -9.85 -19.93 -11.78
CA ALA A 75 -10.42 -21.13 -12.39
C ALA A 75 -9.43 -22.31 -12.42
N SER A 76 -8.15 -22.02 -12.68
CA SER A 76 -7.10 -23.01 -12.86
C SER A 76 -5.76 -22.48 -12.33
N PRO A 77 -5.48 -22.68 -11.02
CA PRO A 77 -4.19 -22.36 -10.44
C PRO A 77 -3.04 -23.01 -11.20
N LEU A 78 -1.91 -22.31 -11.27
CA LEU A 78 -0.70 -22.83 -11.91
C LEU A 78 0.16 -23.55 -10.89
N TRP A 79 1.04 -24.41 -11.35
CA TRP A 79 2.07 -25.01 -10.53
C TRP A 79 3.38 -25.02 -11.31
N THR A 80 4.48 -25.08 -10.58
CA THR A 80 5.83 -25.19 -11.13
C THR A 80 6.70 -25.99 -10.19
N THR A 81 7.74 -26.64 -10.72
CA THR A 81 8.81 -27.29 -9.94
C THR A 81 10.02 -26.40 -9.76
N HIS A 82 10.06 -25.24 -10.42
CA HIS A 82 11.17 -24.28 -10.36
C HIS A 82 10.72 -22.98 -9.65
N PRO A 83 11.53 -22.43 -8.73
CA PRO A 83 12.80 -22.97 -8.22
C PRO A 83 12.57 -24.17 -7.28
N ASN A 84 11.37 -24.28 -6.71
CA ASN A 84 10.89 -25.41 -5.91
C ASN A 84 9.43 -25.71 -6.30
N PRO A 85 8.91 -26.92 -6.01
CA PRO A 85 7.49 -27.23 -6.15
C PRO A 85 6.60 -26.23 -5.41
N ASP A 86 5.78 -25.48 -6.15
CA ASP A 86 4.85 -24.49 -5.59
C ASP A 86 3.58 -24.40 -6.47
N ILE A 87 2.49 -23.91 -5.88
CA ILE A 87 1.21 -23.63 -6.54
C ILE A 87 1.01 -22.12 -6.52
N ILE A 88 0.74 -21.54 -7.69
CA ILE A 88 0.47 -20.13 -7.88
C ILE A 88 -1.04 -19.91 -8.03
N THR A 89 -1.56 -19.04 -7.17
CA THR A 89 -3.00 -18.79 -7.02
C THR A 89 -3.33 -17.32 -7.26
N TYR A 90 -4.63 -17.03 -7.41
CA TYR A 90 -5.16 -15.67 -7.41
C TYR A 90 -4.66 -14.85 -6.20
N SER A 91 -4.67 -15.45 -5.01
CA SER A 91 -4.27 -14.77 -3.77
C SER A 91 -2.79 -14.38 -3.77
N ASP A 92 -1.93 -15.17 -4.42
CA ASP A 92 -0.52 -14.84 -4.54
C ASP A 92 -0.33 -13.54 -5.34
N VAL A 93 -1.03 -13.40 -6.49
CA VAL A 93 -0.96 -12.17 -7.31
C VAL A 93 -1.58 -10.99 -6.59
N ARG A 94 -2.69 -11.18 -5.86
CA ARG A 94 -3.29 -10.12 -5.02
C ARG A 94 -2.35 -9.65 -3.91
N ARG A 95 -1.58 -10.57 -3.31
CA ARG A 95 -0.59 -10.23 -2.29
C ARG A 95 0.57 -9.42 -2.88
N LEU A 96 1.09 -9.83 -4.05
CA LEU A 96 2.10 -9.06 -4.77
C LEU A 96 1.58 -7.67 -5.13
N LEU A 97 0.36 -7.58 -5.68
CA LEU A 97 -0.29 -6.32 -6.00
C LEU A 97 -0.31 -5.38 -4.78
N ARG A 98 -0.82 -5.85 -3.63
CA ARG A 98 -0.85 -5.04 -2.40
C ARG A 98 0.53 -4.49 -2.04
N LEU A 99 1.57 -5.32 -2.07
CA LEU A 99 2.93 -4.88 -1.78
C LEU A 99 3.44 -3.88 -2.84
N ALA A 100 3.10 -4.10 -4.11
CA ALA A 100 3.48 -3.22 -5.20
C ALA A 100 2.87 -1.82 -5.08
N LEU A 101 1.64 -1.70 -4.55
CA LEU A 101 1.03 -0.40 -4.29
C LEU A 101 1.74 0.36 -3.15
N TYR A 102 2.34 -0.33 -2.18
CA TYR A 102 3.13 0.30 -1.12
C TYR A 102 4.45 0.86 -1.64
N ALA A 103 5.13 0.14 -2.53
CA ALA A 103 6.44 0.52 -3.06
C ALA A 103 6.49 0.42 -4.60
N PRO A 104 5.81 1.34 -5.33
CA PRO A 104 5.69 1.27 -6.78
C PRO A 104 7.03 1.26 -7.53
N ILE A 105 7.99 2.08 -7.08
CA ILE A 105 9.32 2.20 -7.71
C ILE A 105 10.02 0.84 -7.78
N ASP A 106 9.99 0.08 -6.69
CA ASP A 106 10.73 -1.17 -6.57
C ASP A 106 9.94 -2.37 -7.14
N LEU A 107 8.62 -2.36 -6.98
CA LEU A 107 7.80 -3.56 -7.21
C LEU A 107 6.94 -3.53 -8.47
N PHE A 108 6.69 -2.37 -9.10
CA PHE A 108 6.02 -2.36 -10.42
C PHE A 108 6.82 -3.08 -11.51
N PRO A 109 8.17 -2.95 -11.60
CA PRO A 109 8.96 -3.76 -12.52
C PRO A 109 8.80 -5.27 -12.30
N THR A 110 8.82 -5.70 -11.04
CA THR A 110 8.63 -7.10 -10.65
C THR A 110 7.23 -7.59 -11.01
N LEU A 111 6.20 -6.79 -10.71
CA LEU A 111 4.81 -7.08 -11.08
C LEU A 111 4.66 -7.22 -12.59
N ALA A 112 5.25 -6.32 -13.38
CA ALA A 112 5.18 -6.38 -14.84
C ALA A 112 5.80 -7.67 -15.42
N ILE A 113 6.95 -8.10 -14.90
CA ILE A 113 7.60 -9.35 -15.32
C ILE A 113 6.70 -10.55 -14.99
N ILE A 114 6.21 -10.62 -13.76
CA ILE A 114 5.36 -11.73 -13.30
C ILE A 114 4.06 -11.79 -14.08
N LEU A 115 3.42 -10.64 -14.36
CA LEU A 115 2.20 -10.63 -15.17
C LEU A 115 2.46 -11.11 -16.60
N ALA A 116 3.55 -10.68 -17.24
CA ALA A 116 3.91 -11.12 -18.59
C ALA A 116 4.20 -12.63 -18.67
N ASP A 117 4.80 -13.22 -17.63
CA ASP A 117 4.98 -14.66 -17.52
C ASP A 117 3.67 -15.41 -17.29
N LEU A 118 2.82 -14.91 -16.39
CA LEU A 118 1.54 -15.53 -16.06
C LEU A 118 0.57 -15.54 -17.25
N GLU A 119 0.61 -14.53 -18.12
CA GLU A 119 -0.15 -14.54 -19.38
C GLU A 119 0.22 -15.72 -20.29
N GLN A 120 1.47 -16.16 -20.23
CA GLN A 120 1.98 -17.32 -20.95
C GLN A 120 1.80 -18.62 -20.15
N ARG A 121 1.06 -18.56 -19.03
CA ARG A 121 0.92 -19.64 -18.04
C ARG A 121 2.26 -20.12 -17.47
N ASN A 122 3.26 -19.25 -17.44
CA ASN A 122 4.54 -19.52 -16.81
C ASN A 122 4.50 -19.07 -15.35
N ALA A 123 4.62 -20.01 -14.41
CA ALA A 123 4.55 -19.75 -12.97
C ALA A 123 5.91 -19.46 -12.32
N THR A 124 7.00 -19.52 -13.08
CA THR A 124 8.37 -19.55 -12.54
C THR A 124 8.72 -18.27 -11.78
N SER A 125 8.58 -17.09 -12.39
CA SER A 125 8.93 -15.82 -11.74
C SER A 125 8.10 -15.56 -10.48
N MET A 126 6.83 -15.96 -10.47
CA MET A 126 6.00 -15.85 -9.26
C MET A 126 6.47 -16.80 -8.15
N ALA A 127 6.87 -18.03 -8.50
CA ALA A 127 7.41 -18.97 -7.53
C ALA A 127 8.78 -18.54 -6.97
N GLU A 128 9.61 -17.90 -7.79
CA GLU A 128 10.86 -17.24 -7.36
C GLU A 128 10.56 -16.11 -6.38
N TRP A 129 9.63 -15.22 -6.72
CA TRP A 129 9.22 -14.13 -5.84
C TRP A 129 8.63 -14.62 -4.51
N LYS A 130 7.78 -15.65 -4.52
CA LYS A 130 7.26 -16.28 -3.30
C LYS A 130 8.37 -16.86 -2.44
N THR A 131 9.39 -17.45 -3.06
CA THR A 131 10.56 -18.01 -2.35
C THR A 131 11.38 -16.90 -1.69
N MET A 132 11.69 -15.85 -2.44
CA MET A 132 12.36 -14.66 -1.91
C MET A 132 11.57 -14.04 -0.74
N LEU A 133 10.26 -13.84 -0.90
CA LEU A 133 9.42 -13.28 0.16
C LEU A 133 9.41 -14.17 1.41
N ARG A 134 9.35 -15.50 1.25
CA ARG A 134 9.45 -16.44 2.37
C ARG A 134 10.79 -16.33 3.08
N GLU A 135 11.89 -16.21 2.34
CA GLU A 135 13.25 -16.05 2.87
C GLU A 135 13.41 -14.74 3.65
N GLU A 136 12.92 -13.63 3.10
CA GLU A 136 12.95 -12.32 3.74
C GLU A 136 12.08 -12.26 5.01
N MET A 137 10.94 -12.97 4.99
CA MET A 137 10.04 -13.07 6.13
C MET A 137 10.43 -14.17 7.13
N GLN A 138 11.55 -14.89 6.94
CA GLN A 138 11.97 -15.90 7.91
C GLN A 138 12.29 -15.24 9.26
N PRO A 139 11.81 -15.81 10.37
CA PRO A 139 12.17 -15.31 11.69
C PRO A 139 13.67 -15.49 11.93
N ALA A 140 14.31 -14.46 12.51
CA ALA A 140 15.72 -14.52 12.87
C ALA A 140 16.06 -15.67 13.83
N HIS A 141 15.07 -16.19 14.57
CA HIS A 141 15.22 -17.26 15.55
C HIS A 141 14.02 -18.22 15.52
N CYS A 142 14.26 -19.54 15.47
CA CYS A 142 13.22 -20.52 15.77
C CYS A 142 13.02 -20.60 17.30
N LEU A 143 11.77 -20.65 17.79
CA LEU A 143 11.41 -20.52 19.22
C LEU A 143 11.98 -21.60 20.14
N SER A 144 12.22 -22.82 19.65
CA SER A 144 12.67 -23.95 20.48
C SER A 144 13.80 -24.77 19.86
N SER A 145 14.54 -25.49 20.69
CA SER A 145 15.57 -26.44 20.25
C SER A 145 15.01 -27.58 19.39
N GLU A 146 13.73 -27.95 19.54
CA GLU A 146 13.09 -28.91 18.63
C GLU A 146 12.85 -28.32 17.23
N CYS A 147 12.79 -27.00 17.11
CA CYS A 147 12.66 -26.28 15.84
C CYS A 147 14.03 -25.91 15.22
N GLN A 148 15.14 -26.18 15.90
CA GLN A 148 16.51 -25.90 15.42
C GLN A 148 17.09 -27.03 14.55
N SER A 149 16.44 -28.20 14.51
CA SER A 149 16.90 -29.29 13.66
C SER A 149 16.32 -29.14 12.26
N ASP A 150 17.23 -28.85 11.33
CA ASP A 150 17.07 -28.71 9.88
C ASP A 150 16.55 -27.33 9.44
N ALA A 151 17.46 -26.50 8.93
CA ALA A 151 17.09 -25.27 8.23
C ALA A 151 16.34 -25.61 6.92
N PRO A 152 15.28 -24.86 6.56
CA PRO A 152 14.66 -23.75 7.28
C PRO A 152 13.70 -24.19 8.40
N CYS A 153 13.45 -23.32 9.40
CA CYS A 153 12.50 -23.60 10.49
C CYS A 153 11.19 -24.13 9.87
N ARG A 154 10.64 -25.23 10.41
CA ARG A 154 9.31 -25.72 9.99
C ARG A 154 8.32 -24.56 10.01
N GLU A 155 7.42 -24.48 9.03
CA GLU A 155 6.39 -23.43 8.92
C GLU A 155 5.60 -23.25 10.23
N ALA A 156 5.28 -24.36 10.91
CA ALA A 156 4.63 -24.36 12.23
C ALA A 156 5.47 -23.74 13.37
N CYS A 157 6.78 -23.60 13.18
CA CYS A 157 7.73 -22.95 14.11
C CYS A 157 8.11 -21.52 13.66
N GLN A 158 7.54 -21.01 12.57
CA GLN A 158 7.83 -19.65 12.11
C GLN A 158 7.07 -18.65 13.00
N TYR A 159 7.79 -18.00 13.90
CA TYR A 159 7.24 -16.95 14.74
C TYR A 159 7.20 -15.62 13.98
N SER A 160 6.02 -15.20 13.52
CA SER A 160 5.84 -13.83 13.04
C SER A 160 5.42 -12.93 14.21
N TYR A 161 6.41 -12.30 14.85
CA TYR A 161 6.17 -11.31 15.91
C TYR A 161 5.19 -10.21 15.48
N ARG A 162 5.17 -9.90 14.17
CA ARG A 162 4.30 -8.88 13.60
C ARG A 162 2.83 -9.23 13.74
N VAL A 163 2.45 -10.50 13.58
CA VAL A 163 1.02 -10.88 13.61
C VAL A 163 0.46 -10.74 15.03
N GLU A 164 1.18 -11.20 16.06
CA GLU A 164 0.70 -11.11 17.45
C GLU A 164 0.72 -9.67 17.99
N VAL A 165 1.79 -8.92 17.72
CA VAL A 165 1.90 -7.53 18.20
C VAL A 165 0.93 -6.63 17.46
N THR A 166 0.85 -6.72 16.12
CA THR A 166 -0.10 -5.91 15.35
C THR A 166 -1.54 -6.25 15.73
N ALA A 167 -1.93 -7.52 15.79
CA ALA A 167 -3.26 -7.89 16.24
C ALA A 167 -3.53 -7.39 17.66
N GLY A 168 -2.57 -7.57 18.58
CA GLY A 168 -2.73 -7.12 19.96
C GLY A 168 -2.88 -5.62 20.12
N THR A 169 -2.13 -4.81 19.35
CA THR A 169 -2.25 -3.35 19.39
C THR A 169 -3.55 -2.89 18.72
N VAL A 170 -3.81 -3.33 17.49
CA VAL A 170 -4.95 -2.87 16.69
C VAL A 170 -6.28 -3.22 17.39
N CYS A 171 -6.41 -4.44 17.94
CA CYS A 171 -7.63 -4.83 18.64
C CYS A 171 -7.85 -4.11 19.97
N LEU A 172 -6.82 -3.48 20.53
CA LEU A 172 -6.92 -2.67 21.75
C LEU A 172 -7.10 -1.18 21.47
N ASP A 173 -6.65 -0.70 20.30
CA ASP A 173 -6.87 0.67 19.86
C ASP A 173 -8.30 0.89 19.38
N LEU A 174 -8.79 0.02 18.50
CA LEU A 174 -10.15 0.11 17.98
C LEU A 174 -11.13 0.08 19.16
N ASN A 175 -12.13 0.97 19.15
CA ASN A 175 -13.19 1.18 20.18
C ASN A 175 -14.12 -0.04 20.39
N GLN A 176 -13.52 -1.23 20.48
CA GLN A 176 -14.08 -2.54 20.71
C GLN A 176 -15.16 -2.96 19.71
N LYS A 177 -15.39 -2.18 18.64
CA LYS A 177 -16.44 -2.35 17.63
C LYS A 177 -16.43 -3.75 17.02
N LEU A 178 -15.24 -4.31 16.81
CA LEU A 178 -15.05 -5.63 16.20
C LEU A 178 -14.71 -6.72 17.22
N LEU A 179 -14.77 -6.45 18.53
CA LEU A 179 -14.58 -7.49 19.55
C LEU A 179 -15.85 -8.35 19.65
N ASN A 180 -15.68 -9.67 19.62
CA ASN A 180 -16.80 -10.64 19.64
C ASN A 180 -17.83 -10.44 18.52
N ALA A 181 -17.45 -9.80 17.41
CA ALA A 181 -18.32 -9.59 16.26
C ALA A 181 -18.68 -10.93 15.59
N THR A 182 -19.92 -11.02 15.14
CA THR A 182 -20.40 -12.06 14.23
C THR A 182 -19.76 -11.89 12.84
N ARG A 183 -19.91 -12.91 11.99
CA ARG A 183 -19.44 -12.83 10.60
C ARG A 183 -20.15 -11.72 9.84
N GLU A 184 -21.46 -11.58 10.08
CA GLU A 184 -22.31 -10.60 9.44
C GLU A 184 -21.92 -9.18 9.86
N GLU A 185 -21.70 -8.94 11.16
CA GLU A 185 -21.20 -7.66 11.67
C GLU A 185 -19.81 -7.34 11.10
N TYR A 186 -18.89 -8.30 11.07
CA TYR A 186 -17.56 -8.10 10.47
C TYR A 186 -17.64 -7.72 8.99
N TRP A 187 -18.55 -8.36 8.25
CA TRP A 187 -18.80 -8.05 6.85
C TRP A 187 -19.34 -6.63 6.68
N ASP A 188 -20.41 -6.29 7.39
CA ASP A 188 -21.13 -5.03 7.22
C ASP A 188 -20.35 -3.81 7.72
N GLU A 189 -19.60 -3.97 8.83
CA GLU A 189 -18.93 -2.86 9.52
C GLU A 189 -17.49 -2.61 9.05
N TYR A 190 -16.84 -3.59 8.41
CA TYR A 190 -15.43 -3.48 8.01
C TYR A 190 -15.16 -3.92 6.57
N LEU A 191 -15.47 -5.17 6.22
CA LEU A 191 -15.01 -5.73 4.95
C LEU A 191 -15.74 -5.13 3.74
N ARG A 192 -17.07 -4.98 3.79
CA ARG A 192 -17.83 -4.34 2.70
C ARG A 192 -17.35 -2.90 2.45
N PRO A 193 -17.27 -2.01 3.46
CA PRO A 193 -16.73 -0.66 3.26
C PRO A 193 -15.31 -0.64 2.68
N SER A 194 -14.45 -1.59 3.07
CA SER A 194 -13.09 -1.69 2.53
C SER A 194 -13.11 -2.06 1.04
N ILE A 195 -13.97 -3.00 0.63
CA ILE A 195 -14.16 -3.40 -0.78
C ILE A 195 -14.78 -2.27 -1.61
N GLU A 196 -15.71 -1.51 -1.04
CA GLU A 196 -16.32 -0.35 -1.70
C GLU A 196 -15.34 0.81 -1.86
N SER A 197 -14.36 0.92 -0.95
CA SER A 197 -13.29 1.94 -0.99
C SER A 197 -12.26 1.68 -2.10
N SER A 198 -11.92 0.42 -2.35
CA SER A 198 -10.96 0.04 -3.38
C SER A 198 -11.31 -1.32 -3.99
N HIS A 199 -11.51 -1.32 -5.31
CA HIS A 199 -11.69 -2.52 -6.10
C HIS A 199 -10.43 -3.42 -6.07
N TRP A 200 -9.25 -2.80 -6.16
CA TRP A 200 -8.00 -3.53 -6.32
C TRP A 200 -7.36 -3.99 -5.01
N MET A 201 -7.68 -3.36 -3.88
CA MET A 201 -7.02 -3.65 -2.60
C MET A 201 -7.97 -3.93 -1.44
N GLY A 202 -9.25 -3.57 -1.52
CA GLY A 202 -10.19 -3.65 -0.40
C GLY A 202 -10.34 -5.03 0.23
N ASP A 203 -10.43 -6.09 -0.58
CA ASP A 203 -10.53 -7.47 -0.08
C ASP A 203 -9.21 -8.02 0.51
N THR A 204 -8.07 -7.41 0.19
CA THR A 204 -6.74 -7.84 0.67
C THR A 204 -6.47 -7.49 2.14
N PHE A 205 -7.39 -6.74 2.75
CA PHE A 205 -7.38 -6.36 4.16
C PHE A 205 -8.38 -7.16 5.01
N ALA A 206 -9.05 -8.17 4.43
CA ALA A 206 -10.02 -9.02 5.12
C ALA A 206 -9.44 -9.80 6.31
N ASP A 207 -8.13 -10.00 6.37
CA ASP A 207 -7.45 -10.68 7.47
C ASP A 207 -6.94 -9.73 8.55
N PHE A 208 -6.81 -8.43 8.27
CA PHE A 208 -6.18 -7.45 9.15
C PHE A 208 -6.88 -7.31 10.51
N LEU A 209 -8.21 -7.18 10.52
CA LEU A 209 -9.01 -7.05 11.74
C LEU A 209 -9.68 -8.37 12.18
N MET A 210 -9.52 -9.44 11.42
CA MET A 210 -10.12 -10.73 11.73
C MET A 210 -9.71 -11.27 13.12
N PRO A 211 -8.44 -11.12 13.57
CA PRO A 211 -8.04 -11.51 14.94
C PRO A 211 -8.87 -10.83 16.04
N CYS A 212 -9.39 -9.62 15.79
CA CYS A 212 -10.15 -8.86 16.80
C CYS A 212 -11.50 -9.49 17.14
N ALA A 213 -12.13 -10.19 16.18
CA ALA A 213 -13.42 -10.86 16.39
C ALA A 213 -13.39 -11.89 17.54
N ARG A 214 -12.21 -12.44 17.87
CA ARG A 214 -12.01 -13.41 18.95
C ARG A 214 -11.02 -12.93 20.01
N TRP A 215 -10.66 -11.65 20.00
CA TRP A 215 -9.67 -11.11 20.92
C TRP A 215 -10.24 -11.02 22.34
N ASN A 216 -9.58 -11.73 23.27
CA ASN A 216 -9.98 -11.77 24.68
C ASN A 216 -9.12 -10.84 25.56
N GLY A 217 -8.09 -10.21 24.98
CA GLY A 217 -7.24 -9.27 25.69
C GLY A 217 -8.04 -8.03 26.09
N ARG A 218 -7.77 -7.51 27.29
CA ARG A 218 -8.40 -6.28 27.81
C ARG A 218 -7.37 -5.17 27.83
N GLY A 219 -7.69 -4.07 27.17
CA GLY A 219 -6.90 -2.84 27.17
C GLY A 219 -7.35 -1.87 28.26
N PRO A 220 -6.73 -0.68 28.32
CA PRO A 220 -7.11 0.39 29.26
C PRO A 220 -8.52 0.98 29.03
N GLY A 221 -9.22 0.55 27.98
CA GLY A 221 -10.51 1.11 27.53
C GLY A 221 -10.34 1.89 26.24
N ASP A 222 -11.44 2.42 25.72
CA ASP A 222 -11.41 3.13 24.44
C ASP A 222 -10.68 4.47 24.58
N PHE A 223 -9.88 4.83 23.58
CA PHE A 223 -9.31 6.15 23.50
C PHE A 223 -10.41 7.19 23.18
N LYS A 224 -10.64 8.13 24.10
CA LYS A 224 -11.65 9.19 23.94
C LYS A 224 -11.02 10.56 23.61
N GLY A 225 -9.73 10.60 23.31
CA GLY A 225 -9.00 11.84 23.05
C GLY A 225 -8.31 12.46 24.28
N PRO A 226 -7.69 13.63 24.10
CA PRO A 226 -7.61 14.39 22.84
C PRO A 226 -6.62 13.76 21.82
N THR A 227 -6.95 13.79 20.53
CA THR A 227 -6.06 13.38 19.42
C THR A 227 -5.13 14.50 18.96
N GLY A 228 -5.42 15.76 19.30
CA GLY A 228 -4.70 16.96 18.88
C GLY A 228 -4.01 17.73 20.01
N ALA A 229 -3.27 18.78 19.64
CA ALA A 229 -2.54 19.63 20.58
C ALA A 229 -2.47 21.09 20.08
N GLN A 230 -2.47 22.05 21.01
CA GLN A 230 -2.45 23.49 20.70
C GLN A 230 -1.11 24.15 21.11
N ASP A 231 -0.62 23.88 22.32
CA ASP A 231 0.57 24.55 22.88
C ASP A 231 1.86 23.73 22.70
N MET A 232 2.19 23.36 21.47
CA MET A 232 3.41 22.61 21.18
C MET A 232 4.64 23.52 21.12
N SER A 233 5.72 23.13 21.82
CA SER A 233 7.01 23.84 21.78
C SER A 233 7.70 23.77 20.41
N THR A 234 7.39 22.75 19.62
CA THR A 234 7.83 22.60 18.23
C THR A 234 6.67 22.02 17.43
N PRO A 235 6.08 22.76 16.47
CA PRO A 235 4.93 22.29 15.68
C PRO A 235 5.22 21.00 14.91
N VAL A 236 4.19 20.19 14.62
CA VAL A 236 4.33 18.94 13.84
C VAL A 236 4.54 19.25 12.36
N LEU A 237 5.43 18.52 11.71
CA LEU A 237 5.48 18.39 10.26
C LEU A 237 4.78 17.09 9.85
N PHE A 238 3.68 17.19 9.12
CA PHE A 238 3.02 16.04 8.49
C PHE A 238 3.56 15.89 7.07
N VAL A 239 3.84 14.66 6.65
CA VAL A 239 4.32 14.32 5.31
C VAL A 239 3.39 13.25 4.73
N SER A 240 3.00 13.43 3.48
CA SER A 240 2.18 12.44 2.78
C SER A 240 2.40 12.56 1.28
N ASN A 241 2.20 11.44 0.58
CA ASN A 241 2.21 11.42 -0.88
C ASN A 241 0.87 11.91 -1.43
N THR A 242 0.86 12.47 -2.65
CA THR A 242 -0.38 12.80 -3.37
C THR A 242 -1.31 11.58 -3.46
N LEU A 243 -0.74 10.38 -3.69
CA LEU A 243 -1.48 9.12 -3.73
C LEU A 243 -0.82 8.09 -2.79
N ASP A 244 -1.38 7.93 -1.60
CA ASP A 244 -0.98 6.89 -0.64
C ASP A 244 -2.11 5.85 -0.53
N PRO A 245 -1.84 4.56 -0.81
CA PRO A 245 -2.89 3.55 -0.91
C PRO A 245 -3.54 3.19 0.43
N VAL A 246 -2.99 3.62 1.58
CA VAL A 246 -3.48 3.25 2.91
C VAL A 246 -3.56 4.38 3.93
N THR A 247 -2.82 5.46 3.71
CA THR A 247 -2.83 6.68 4.54
C THR A 247 -2.91 7.92 3.65
N PRO A 248 -4.04 8.12 2.96
CA PRO A 248 -4.19 9.12 1.90
C PRO A 248 -3.95 10.54 2.42
N LEU A 249 -3.53 11.46 1.54
CA LEU A 249 -3.21 12.86 1.86
C LEU A 249 -4.29 13.57 2.68
N GLY A 250 -5.56 13.22 2.45
CA GLY A 250 -6.70 13.73 3.22
C GLY A 250 -6.58 13.46 4.73
N ASP A 251 -6.01 12.32 5.13
CA ASP A 251 -5.81 11.96 6.53
C ASP A 251 -4.72 12.84 7.18
N ALA A 252 -3.67 13.19 6.42
CA ALA A 252 -2.65 14.15 6.87
C ALA A 252 -3.23 15.54 7.10
N HIS A 253 -4.12 16.01 6.22
CA HIS A 253 -4.84 17.27 6.41
C HIS A 253 -5.81 17.22 7.58
N ALA A 254 -6.56 16.13 7.74
CA ALA A 254 -7.47 15.93 8.86
C ALA A 254 -6.72 15.99 10.21
N MET A 255 -5.57 15.32 10.29
CA MET A 255 -4.74 15.37 11.48
C MET A 255 -4.11 16.75 11.67
N SER A 256 -3.56 17.38 10.63
CA SER A 256 -2.96 18.72 10.74
C SER A 256 -3.94 19.77 11.29
N ALA A 257 -5.24 19.67 10.95
CA ALA A 257 -6.28 20.55 11.49
C ALA A 257 -6.44 20.47 13.03
N LEU A 258 -5.98 19.38 13.65
CA LEU A 258 -6.04 19.16 15.11
C LEU A 258 -4.77 19.62 15.84
N PHE A 259 -3.71 19.96 15.10
CA PHE A 259 -2.41 20.36 15.65
C PHE A 259 -2.09 21.81 15.25
N GLU A 260 -2.16 22.72 16.23
CA GLU A 260 -1.93 24.15 15.99
C GLU A 260 -0.51 24.38 15.41
N LYS A 261 -0.42 25.29 14.43
CA LYS A 261 0.82 25.66 13.72
C LYS A 261 1.49 24.52 12.95
N SER A 262 0.90 23.33 12.88
CA SER A 262 1.42 22.25 12.02
C SER A 262 1.32 22.61 10.54
N VAL A 263 2.12 21.95 9.71
CA VAL A 263 2.07 22.06 8.25
C VAL A 263 2.11 20.66 7.64
N VAL A 264 1.38 20.50 6.53
CA VAL A 264 1.45 19.34 5.65
C VAL A 264 2.41 19.64 4.51
N LEU A 265 3.40 18.77 4.32
CA LEU A 265 4.27 18.70 3.16
C LEU A 265 3.77 17.57 2.26
N GLU A 266 3.34 17.92 1.05
CA GLU A 266 2.92 16.95 0.04
C GLU A 266 4.12 16.56 -0.83
N GLN A 267 4.31 15.25 -1.04
CA GLN A 267 5.19 14.73 -2.07
C GLN A 267 4.37 14.22 -3.26
N HIS A 268 4.65 14.72 -4.46
CA HIS A 268 4.00 14.30 -5.70
C HIS A 268 4.49 12.93 -6.15
N ALA A 269 3.95 11.89 -5.50
CA ALA A 269 4.30 10.52 -5.75
C ALA A 269 3.12 9.58 -5.47
N GLU A 270 3.27 8.35 -5.94
CA GLU A 270 2.47 7.20 -5.58
C GLU A 270 3.22 6.30 -4.59
N GLY A 271 2.51 5.76 -3.62
CA GLY A 271 3.02 4.74 -2.70
C GLY A 271 2.82 5.11 -1.24
N HIS A 272 3.17 4.20 -0.35
CA HIS A 272 2.96 4.39 1.07
C HIS A 272 4.14 5.12 1.73
N CYS A 273 3.85 6.27 2.36
CA CYS A 273 4.83 7.20 2.92
C CYS A 273 5.80 7.81 1.89
N SER A 274 6.48 8.89 2.28
CA SER A 274 7.41 9.61 1.40
C SER A 274 8.57 8.76 0.89
N PHE A 275 8.99 7.70 1.59
CA PHE A 275 10.09 6.85 1.14
C PHE A 275 9.73 5.93 -0.05
N ALA A 276 8.46 5.78 -0.39
CA ALA A 276 8.05 4.98 -1.55
C ALA A 276 8.56 5.55 -2.88
N SER A 277 8.88 6.84 -2.92
CA SER A 277 9.61 7.46 -4.03
C SER A 277 10.61 8.49 -3.54
N ARG A 278 11.67 8.74 -4.29
CA ARG A 278 12.69 9.71 -3.87
C ARG A 278 12.28 11.13 -4.22
N SER A 279 12.57 12.08 -3.33
CA SER A 279 12.48 13.51 -3.61
C SER A 279 13.51 14.27 -2.77
N GLY A 280 14.52 14.84 -3.43
CA GLY A 280 15.48 15.71 -2.77
C GLY A 280 14.81 16.93 -2.10
N CYS A 281 13.72 17.44 -2.69
CA CYS A 281 12.92 18.51 -2.12
C CYS A 281 12.29 18.11 -0.77
N THR A 282 11.66 16.93 -0.70
CA THR A 282 11.07 16.41 0.55
C THR A 282 12.16 16.19 1.60
N ASP A 283 13.27 15.56 1.21
CA ASP A 283 14.42 15.29 2.09
C ASP A 283 15.01 16.59 2.66
N ASP A 284 15.11 17.65 1.87
CA ASP A 284 15.65 18.95 2.28
C ASP A 284 14.75 19.62 3.34
N HIS A 285 13.42 19.57 3.15
CA HIS A 285 12.48 20.11 4.14
C HIS A 285 12.48 19.30 5.45
N ILE A 286 12.48 17.97 5.36
CA ILE A 286 12.56 17.10 6.54
C ILE A 286 13.88 17.35 7.29
N ARG A 287 14.99 17.50 6.56
CA ARG A 287 16.31 17.79 7.15
C ARG A 287 16.33 19.15 7.83
N ALA A 288 15.82 20.20 7.18
CA ALA A 288 15.72 21.53 7.76
C ALA A 288 14.90 21.49 9.06
N TYR A 289 13.74 20.83 9.04
CA TYR A 289 12.89 20.68 10.21
C TYR A 289 13.60 19.98 11.37
N PHE A 290 14.34 18.88 11.13
CA PHE A 290 15.10 18.21 12.20
C PHE A 290 16.26 19.05 12.73
N GLN A 291 16.85 19.94 11.91
CA GLN A 291 17.98 20.77 12.31
C GLN A 291 17.55 22.04 13.05
N THR A 292 16.44 22.66 12.66
CA THR A 292 16.06 24.00 13.11
C THR A 292 14.65 24.09 13.70
N GLY A 293 13.79 23.10 13.44
CA GLY A 293 12.36 23.16 13.71
C GLY A 293 11.57 24.00 12.70
N GLU A 294 12.21 24.45 11.60
CA GLU A 294 11.57 25.21 10.54
C GLU A 294 10.61 24.33 9.73
N LEU A 295 9.39 24.82 9.55
CA LEU A 295 8.39 24.18 8.69
C LEU A 295 8.43 24.78 7.28
N PRO A 296 8.09 23.99 6.24
CA PRO A 296 7.86 24.54 4.91
C PRO A 296 6.70 25.53 4.91
N ALA A 297 6.58 26.33 3.85
CA ALA A 297 5.41 27.19 3.67
C ALA A 297 4.13 26.32 3.56
N PRO A 298 2.97 26.77 4.09
CA PRO A 298 1.72 26.04 3.90
C PRO A 298 1.42 25.81 2.41
N GLY A 299 1.05 24.59 2.04
CA GLY A 299 0.80 24.19 0.65
C GLY A 299 2.07 23.90 -0.15
N THR A 300 3.22 23.75 0.50
CA THR A 300 4.44 23.27 -0.18
C THR A 300 4.23 21.87 -0.71
N ARG A 301 4.52 21.70 -2.00
CA ARG A 301 4.48 20.44 -2.72
C ARG A 301 5.84 20.17 -3.35
N CYS A 302 6.38 18.99 -3.13
CA CYS A 302 7.65 18.54 -3.69
C CYS A 302 7.41 17.54 -4.81
N GLU A 303 8.05 17.73 -5.95
CA GLU A 303 8.03 16.76 -7.04
C GLU A 303 8.93 15.55 -6.72
N THR A 304 8.61 14.39 -7.26
CA THR A 304 9.45 13.21 -7.13
C THR A 304 10.56 13.19 -8.17
N ASP A 305 11.73 12.68 -7.78
CA ASP A 305 12.91 12.58 -8.66
C ASP A 305 12.84 11.37 -9.60
N ILE A 306 12.02 10.37 -9.27
CA ILE A 306 11.91 9.11 -9.99
C ILE A 306 10.46 8.63 -10.06
N ARG A 307 10.13 7.95 -11.16
CA ARG A 307 8.84 7.28 -11.35
C ARG A 307 9.06 5.81 -11.71
N PRO A 308 8.05 4.94 -11.51
CA PRO A 308 8.15 3.54 -11.92
C PRO A 308 8.57 3.40 -13.39
N PHE A 309 9.40 2.40 -13.68
CA PHE A 309 9.96 2.17 -15.02
C PHE A 309 10.83 3.31 -15.60
N GLY A 310 11.19 4.32 -14.79
CA GLY A 310 12.02 5.44 -15.24
C GLY A 310 11.33 6.29 -16.30
N VAL A 311 10.01 6.44 -16.22
CA VAL A 311 9.28 7.40 -17.05
C VAL A 311 9.53 8.82 -16.55
N GLU A 312 9.58 9.77 -17.46
CA GLU A 312 9.63 11.20 -17.13
C GLU A 312 8.21 11.76 -17.20
N ASP A 313 7.89 12.74 -16.36
CA ASP A 313 6.61 13.44 -16.47
C ASP A 313 6.55 14.13 -17.83
N VAL A 314 5.49 13.86 -18.59
CA VAL A 314 5.13 14.74 -19.70
C VAL A 314 4.70 16.05 -19.04
N LEU A 315 5.62 17.01 -18.98
CA LEU A 315 5.30 18.40 -18.65
C LEU A 315 4.44 18.95 -19.80
N ASP A 316 3.21 18.45 -19.93
CA ASP A 316 2.21 19.13 -20.72
C ASP A 316 2.00 20.48 -20.02
N GLY A 317 2.29 21.55 -20.75
CA GLY A 317 2.23 22.95 -20.28
C GLY A 317 0.82 23.43 -19.88
N THR A 318 -0.06 22.52 -19.50
CA THR A 318 -1.31 22.76 -18.81
C THR A 318 -1.08 22.59 -17.32
N SER A 319 -1.15 23.72 -16.61
CA SER A 319 -1.22 23.81 -15.15
C SER A 319 -2.13 22.71 -14.57
N PRO A 320 -1.77 22.08 -13.42
CA PRO A 320 -2.58 21.02 -12.76
C PRO A 320 -4.01 21.45 -12.34
N VAL A 321 -4.41 22.69 -12.60
CA VAL A 321 -5.64 23.32 -12.11
C VAL A 321 -6.90 22.90 -12.91
N GLU A 322 -6.78 22.22 -14.07
CA GLU A 322 -7.95 21.94 -14.93
C GLU A 322 -8.48 20.50 -14.91
N LEU A 323 -7.84 19.54 -14.24
CA LEU A 323 -8.36 18.16 -14.16
C LEU A 323 -9.21 17.87 -12.92
N GLU A 324 -9.23 18.73 -11.90
CA GLU A 324 -9.99 18.52 -10.65
C GLU A 324 -11.39 19.16 -10.62
N ARG A 325 -11.90 19.65 -11.75
CA ARG A 325 -13.12 20.48 -11.75
C ARG A 325 -14.36 19.87 -12.41
N THR A 326 -14.35 18.57 -12.71
CA THR A 326 -15.47 17.95 -13.45
C THR A 326 -16.32 16.94 -12.71
N GLU A 327 -16.11 16.67 -11.42
CA GLU A 327 -17.07 15.89 -10.63
C GLU A 327 -17.17 16.44 -9.19
N LEU A 328 -18.05 17.42 -9.02
CA LEU A 328 -18.72 17.77 -7.76
C LEU A 328 -20.12 17.14 -7.78
#